data_AF-A0A1I7INY0-F1
#
_entry.id   AF-A0A1I7INY0-F1
#
_cell.length_a   1.000
_cell.length_b   1.000
_cell.length_c   1.000
_cell.angle_alpha   90.00
_cell.angle_beta   90.00
_cell.angle_gamma   90.00
#
_symmetry.space_group_name_H-M   'P 1'
#
loop_
_entity.id
_entity.type
_entity.pdbx_description
1 polymer ?
#
loop_
_entity_poly.entity_id
_entity_poly.type
_entity_poly.pdbx_seq_one_letter_code
_entity_poly.pdbx_strand_id
1 'polypeptide(L)'
;MSPVEQTRGELDRLVAWARDHGARIRSNRLIRRLKGSGPRVRLAVTAALFALIVAAGASHLPQVMTGMALLSAEEDPVRLTELRLPAVATRDRLAEEIDEALRQGDPDLADSFTALADVQGVPVDPTRRQRVTAALVAAPGAGRDFATGFASGASDTWVGTAGALVADVVGFGDMRDLWQEGNKLYRGEPYDDLVLGLSAAGVALTGATVAGSAAVVSAAPLAAAKLSIARGLNFLKSARRAGLLSRDLAARLVRMTTETVNAAALTDAVAAARVLNLSAARRAAQQAMRPEALRTLTRLGEDTLALEARLGQRGAAQALNVAQNAREVGRIRRLAEAVGKPTRSALKLLGPAAFLLGNVLAWLTQALWLALTWSFAAALLARRIGLTLGRLFWGPARPRARLGRGAA
;
A
#
# COMPACT_ATOMS: atom_id res chain seq x y z
N MET A 1 -16.16 -13.37 44.28
CA MET A 1 -16.83 -14.12 43.20
C MET A 1 -15.77 -14.65 42.26
N SER A 2 -15.75 -15.96 42.04
CA SER A 2 -14.72 -16.57 41.18
C SER A 2 -14.99 -16.25 39.70
N PRO A 3 -13.95 -16.18 38.84
CA PRO A 3 -14.13 -15.97 37.38
C PRO A 3 -15.06 -17.01 36.72
N VAL A 4 -15.20 -18.18 37.35
CA VAL A 4 -16.08 -19.28 36.91
C VAL A 4 -17.56 -18.99 37.22
N GLU A 5 -17.87 -18.31 38.34
CA GLU A 5 -19.24 -17.92 38.67
C GLU A 5 -19.75 -16.77 37.79
N GLN A 6 -18.86 -15.85 37.40
CA GLN A 6 -19.19 -14.74 36.52
C GLN A 6 -19.52 -15.22 35.10
N THR A 7 -18.72 -16.14 34.56
CA THR A 7 -18.95 -16.75 33.24
C THR A 7 -20.21 -17.62 33.21
N ARG A 8 -20.51 -18.34 34.30
CA ARG A 8 -21.77 -19.11 34.43
C ARG A 8 -22.99 -18.20 34.46
N GLY A 9 -22.91 -17.08 35.17
CA GLY A 9 -23.97 -16.07 35.22
C GLY A 9 -24.25 -15.41 33.87
N GLU A 10 -23.24 -15.17 33.04
CA GLU A 10 -23.43 -14.64 31.68
C GLU A 10 -24.05 -15.67 30.73
N LEU A 11 -23.63 -16.95 30.83
CA LEU A 11 -24.24 -18.03 30.07
C LEU A 11 -25.72 -18.20 30.40
N ASP A 12 -26.10 -18.15 31.67
CA ASP A 12 -27.50 -18.25 32.08
C ASP A 12 -28.35 -17.08 31.57
N ARG A 13 -27.78 -15.86 31.54
CA ARG A 13 -28.44 -14.68 30.94
C ARG A 13 -28.61 -14.80 29.44
N LEU A 14 -27.60 -15.29 28.72
CA LEU A 14 -27.68 -15.53 27.27
C LEU A 14 -28.71 -16.60 26.93
N VAL A 15 -28.75 -17.69 27.72
CA VAL A 15 -29.75 -18.76 27.56
C VAL A 15 -31.15 -18.23 27.85
N ALA A 16 -31.34 -17.42 28.89
CA ALA A 16 -32.62 -16.80 29.20
C ALA A 16 -33.07 -15.83 28.11
N TRP A 17 -32.16 -14.98 27.61
CA TRP A 17 -32.42 -14.04 26.51
C TRP A 17 -32.81 -14.76 25.22
N ALA A 18 -32.10 -15.82 24.85
CA ALA A 18 -32.40 -16.64 23.67
C ALA A 18 -33.75 -17.35 23.80
N ARG A 19 -34.09 -17.82 25.00
CA ARG A 19 -35.37 -18.50 25.28
C ARG A 19 -36.55 -17.54 25.16
N ASP A 20 -36.41 -16.32 25.69
CA ASP A 20 -37.41 -15.26 25.62
C ASP A 20 -37.59 -14.73 24.19
N HIS A 21 -36.49 -14.46 23.47
CA HIS A 21 -36.56 -14.09 22.04
C HIS A 21 -37.21 -15.19 21.19
N GLY A 22 -36.88 -16.46 21.45
CA GLY A 22 -37.53 -17.60 20.80
C GLY A 22 -39.02 -17.72 21.13
N ALA A 23 -39.47 -17.28 22.31
CA ALA A 23 -40.87 -17.23 22.69
C ALA A 23 -41.62 -16.08 21.97
N ARG A 24 -40.99 -14.90 21.88
CA ARG A 24 -41.54 -13.73 21.15
C ARG A 24 -41.72 -14.05 19.66
N ILE A 25 -40.73 -14.67 19.02
CA ILE A 25 -40.85 -15.12 17.61
C ILE A 25 -42.01 -16.12 17.46
N ARG A 26 -42.16 -17.09 18.37
CA ARG A 26 -43.27 -18.06 18.34
C ARG A 26 -44.64 -17.43 18.56
N SER A 27 -44.72 -16.33 19.32
CA SER A 27 -45.96 -15.60 19.58
C SER A 27 -46.39 -14.66 18.45
N ASN A 28 -45.54 -14.42 17.44
CA ASN A 28 -45.82 -13.49 16.35
C ASN A 28 -47.08 -13.91 15.55
N ARG A 29 -48.04 -12.99 15.39
CA ARG A 29 -49.34 -13.24 14.74
C ARG A 29 -49.18 -13.71 13.30
N LEU A 30 -48.15 -13.25 12.60
CA LEU A 30 -47.80 -13.69 11.23
C LEU A 30 -47.38 -15.17 11.19
N ILE A 31 -46.55 -15.61 12.15
CA ILE A 31 -46.11 -17.00 12.25
C ILE A 31 -47.28 -17.91 12.59
N ARG A 32 -48.21 -17.48 13.46
CA ARG A 32 -49.44 -18.23 13.75
C ARG A 32 -50.37 -18.34 12.54
N ARG A 33 -50.56 -17.25 11.76
CA ARG A 33 -51.33 -17.31 10.50
C ARG A 33 -50.70 -18.24 9.46
N LEU A 34 -49.37 -18.20 9.30
CA LEU A 34 -48.62 -19.11 8.43
C LEU A 34 -48.67 -20.57 8.90
N LYS A 35 -48.79 -20.81 10.21
CA LYS A 35 -48.94 -22.14 10.82
C LYS A 35 -50.37 -22.68 10.80
N GLY A 36 -51.36 -21.83 10.45
CA GLY A 36 -52.75 -22.22 10.17
C GLY A 36 -53.06 -22.39 8.69
N SER A 37 -52.24 -21.84 7.79
CA SER A 37 -52.44 -21.98 6.34
C SER A 37 -51.99 -23.35 5.81
N GLY A 38 -52.63 -23.79 4.72
CA GLY A 38 -52.40 -25.10 4.10
C GLY A 38 -50.95 -25.28 3.61
N PRO A 39 -50.49 -26.53 3.44
CA PRO A 39 -49.09 -26.84 3.14
C PRO A 39 -48.61 -26.21 1.82
N ARG A 40 -49.50 -26.00 0.83
CA ARG A 40 -49.21 -25.32 -0.44
C ARG A 40 -48.84 -23.84 -0.25
N VAL A 41 -49.53 -23.13 0.64
CA VAL A 41 -49.24 -21.71 0.93
C VAL A 41 -47.90 -21.55 1.64
N ARG A 42 -47.57 -22.46 2.57
CA ARG A 42 -46.25 -22.46 3.22
C ARG A 42 -45.13 -22.74 2.24
N LEU A 43 -45.33 -23.70 1.33
CA LEU A 43 -44.37 -24.00 0.28
C LEU A 43 -44.13 -22.78 -0.61
N ALA A 44 -45.19 -22.10 -1.06
CA ALA A 44 -45.09 -20.90 -1.89
C ALA A 44 -44.34 -19.75 -1.18
N VAL A 45 -44.64 -19.47 0.09
CA VAL A 45 -43.93 -18.43 0.86
C VAL A 45 -42.46 -18.79 1.07
N THR A 46 -42.16 -20.07 1.31
CA THR A 46 -40.78 -20.53 1.52
C THR A 46 -39.98 -20.49 0.20
N ALA A 47 -40.60 -20.89 -0.91
CA ALA A 47 -39.98 -20.79 -2.24
C ALA A 47 -39.78 -19.34 -2.68
N ALA A 48 -40.72 -18.44 -2.38
CA ALA A 48 -40.58 -17.01 -2.64
C ALA A 48 -39.44 -16.38 -1.82
N LEU A 49 -39.30 -16.76 -0.54
CA LEU A 49 -38.17 -16.35 0.29
C LEU A 49 -36.83 -16.90 -0.25
N PHE A 50 -36.80 -18.15 -0.74
CA PHE A 50 -35.62 -18.71 -1.39
C PHE A 50 -35.23 -17.94 -2.66
N ALA A 51 -36.20 -17.64 -3.51
CA ALA A 51 -35.97 -16.89 -4.74
C ALA A 51 -35.49 -15.46 -4.46
N LEU A 52 -36.07 -14.79 -3.47
CA LEU A 52 -35.62 -13.46 -3.01
C LEU A 52 -34.17 -13.51 -2.51
N ILE A 53 -33.83 -14.59 -1.79
CA ILE A 53 -32.50 -14.84 -1.27
C ILE A 53 -31.48 -15.04 -2.41
N VAL A 54 -31.80 -15.89 -3.38
CA VAL A 54 -30.94 -16.13 -4.55
C VAL A 54 -30.78 -14.86 -5.40
N ALA A 55 -31.87 -14.10 -5.61
CA ALA A 55 -31.84 -12.85 -6.37
C ALA A 55 -30.98 -11.78 -5.68
N ALA A 56 -31.09 -11.64 -4.35
CA ALA A 56 -30.23 -10.76 -3.57
C ALA A 56 -28.75 -11.18 -3.67
N GLY A 57 -28.44 -12.47 -3.56
CA GLY A 57 -27.07 -12.99 -3.77
C GLY A 57 -26.52 -12.70 -5.17
N ALA A 58 -27.34 -12.88 -6.21
CA ALA A 58 -26.96 -12.58 -7.59
C ALA A 58 -26.68 -11.07 -7.81
N SER A 59 -27.36 -10.18 -7.09
CA SER A 59 -27.11 -8.73 -7.17
C SER A 59 -25.74 -8.30 -6.64
N HIS A 60 -25.11 -9.12 -5.78
CA HIS A 60 -23.76 -8.88 -5.27
C HIS A 60 -22.66 -9.54 -6.13
N LEU A 61 -23.02 -10.36 -7.12
CA LEU A 61 -22.08 -11.03 -8.01
C LEU A 61 -21.12 -10.06 -8.74
N PRO A 62 -21.54 -8.88 -9.24
CA PRO A 62 -20.63 -7.92 -9.85
C PRO A 62 -19.54 -7.43 -8.88
N GLN A 63 -19.89 -7.22 -7.61
CA GLN A 63 -18.96 -6.74 -6.57
C GLN A 63 -17.91 -7.81 -6.25
N VAL A 64 -18.32 -9.08 -6.19
CA VAL A 64 -17.41 -10.22 -6.02
C VAL A 64 -16.48 -10.36 -7.22
N MET A 65 -16.99 -10.20 -8.45
CA MET A 65 -16.18 -10.25 -9.67
C MET A 65 -15.14 -9.14 -9.72
N THR A 66 -15.51 -7.90 -9.35
CA THR A 66 -14.55 -6.79 -9.24
C THR A 66 -13.49 -7.05 -8.16
N GLY A 67 -13.88 -7.60 -7.01
CA GLY A 67 -12.93 -7.99 -5.95
C GLY A 67 -11.95 -9.07 -6.40
N MET A 68 -12.42 -10.08 -7.15
CA MET A 68 -11.58 -11.11 -7.74
C MET A 68 -10.65 -10.58 -8.83
N ALA A 69 -11.12 -9.65 -9.67
CA ALA A 69 -10.29 -9.00 -10.67
C ALA A 69 -9.15 -8.20 -10.02
N LEU A 70 -9.43 -7.48 -8.93
CA LEU A 70 -8.42 -6.75 -8.15
C LEU A 70 -7.39 -7.69 -7.50
N LEU A 71 -7.80 -8.86 -7.02
CA LEU A 71 -6.88 -9.89 -6.51
C LEU A 71 -5.98 -10.46 -7.59
N SER A 72 -6.55 -10.80 -8.74
CA SER A 72 -5.77 -11.34 -9.87
C SER A 72 -4.76 -10.33 -10.41
N ALA A 73 -4.97 -9.04 -10.16
CA ALA A 73 -4.10 -7.94 -10.55
C ALA A 73 -3.15 -7.50 -9.43
N GLU A 74 -3.09 -8.18 -8.27
CA GLU A 74 -2.30 -7.78 -7.09
C GLU A 74 -0.83 -7.39 -7.40
N GLU A 75 -0.22 -8.14 -8.32
CA GLU A 75 1.17 -7.95 -8.75
C GLU A 75 1.32 -6.98 -9.94
N ASP A 76 0.21 -6.59 -10.57
CA ASP A 76 0.17 -5.69 -11.73
C ASP A 76 -0.36 -4.30 -11.32
N PRO A 77 0.55 -3.34 -11.04
CA PRO A 77 0.16 -2.00 -10.60
C PRO A 77 -0.59 -1.21 -11.67
N VAL A 78 -0.39 -1.54 -12.95
CA VAL A 78 -1.05 -0.87 -14.07
C VAL A 78 -2.52 -1.28 -14.10
N ARG A 79 -2.78 -2.58 -14.09
CA ARG A 79 -4.14 -3.13 -14.09
C ARG A 79 -4.94 -2.75 -12.84
N LEU A 80 -4.28 -2.67 -11.67
CA LEU A 80 -4.93 -2.15 -10.45
C LEU A 80 -5.35 -0.69 -10.60
N THR A 81 -4.50 0.12 -11.24
CA THR A 81 -4.80 1.54 -11.49
C THR A 81 -5.96 1.65 -12.47
N GLU A 82 -5.94 0.92 -13.59
CA GLU A 82 -7.04 0.90 -14.57
C GLU A 82 -8.40 0.53 -13.97
N LEU A 83 -8.42 -0.44 -13.04
CA LEU A 83 -9.66 -0.88 -12.39
C LEU A 83 -10.22 0.14 -11.38
N ARG A 84 -9.37 0.94 -10.74
CA ARG A 84 -9.76 1.83 -9.63
C ARG A 84 -9.92 3.28 -10.05
N LEU A 85 -9.13 3.74 -11.01
CA LEU A 85 -9.05 5.13 -11.42
C LEU A 85 -10.38 5.68 -11.96
N PRO A 86 -11.18 4.95 -12.76
CA PRO A 86 -12.47 5.45 -13.25
C PRO A 86 -13.47 5.78 -12.12
N ALA A 87 -13.41 5.06 -11.00
CA ALA A 87 -14.31 5.29 -9.87
C ALA A 87 -13.96 6.58 -9.08
N VAL A 88 -12.73 7.08 -9.22
CA VAL A 88 -12.24 8.25 -8.46
C VAL A 88 -11.95 9.46 -9.34
N ALA A 89 -11.65 9.28 -10.63
CA ALA A 89 -11.33 10.34 -11.58
C ALA A 89 -12.60 10.99 -12.16
N THR A 90 -13.51 11.42 -11.28
CA THR A 90 -14.73 12.14 -11.70
C THR A 90 -14.39 13.55 -12.18
N ARG A 91 -15.24 14.11 -13.06
CA ARG A 91 -15.05 15.46 -13.61
C ARG A 91 -14.85 16.52 -12.53
N ASP A 92 -15.71 16.51 -11.52
CA ASP A 92 -15.68 17.51 -10.44
C ASP A 92 -14.42 17.38 -9.60
N ARG A 93 -14.03 16.14 -9.27
CA ARG A 93 -12.80 15.89 -8.50
C ARG A 93 -11.55 16.26 -9.27
N LEU A 94 -11.46 15.96 -10.57
CA LEU A 94 -10.33 16.37 -11.39
C LEU A 94 -10.24 17.90 -11.50
N ALA A 95 -11.37 18.59 -11.63
CA ALA A 95 -11.40 20.05 -11.66
C ALA A 95 -10.90 20.65 -10.35
N GLU A 96 -11.38 20.15 -9.21
CA GLU A 96 -10.95 20.56 -7.88
C GLU A 96 -9.45 20.33 -7.66
N GLU A 97 -8.95 19.15 -8.04
CA GLU A 97 -7.54 18.79 -7.88
C GLU A 97 -6.59 19.60 -8.77
N ILE A 98 -7.01 19.96 -9.99
CA ILE A 98 -6.28 20.90 -10.85
C ILE A 98 -6.18 22.26 -10.18
N ASP A 99 -7.30 22.78 -9.67
CA ASP A 99 -7.36 24.09 -9.02
C ASP A 99 -6.53 24.11 -7.72
N GLU A 100 -6.56 23.04 -6.93
CA GLU A 100 -5.71 22.85 -5.74
C GLU A 100 -4.23 22.79 -6.10
N ALA A 101 -3.84 22.01 -7.11
CA ALA A 101 -2.44 21.89 -7.52
C ALA A 101 -1.86 23.25 -7.95
N LEU A 102 -2.66 24.05 -8.66
CA LEU A 102 -2.30 25.42 -9.01
C LEU A 102 -2.18 26.33 -7.77
N ARG A 103 -3.08 26.21 -6.79
CA ARG A 103 -2.98 26.97 -5.52
C ARG A 103 -1.73 26.61 -4.72
N GLN A 104 -1.32 25.35 -4.75
CA GLN A 104 -0.11 24.87 -4.06
C GLN A 104 1.18 25.20 -4.80
N GLY A 105 1.10 25.81 -6.00
CA GLY A 105 2.27 26.11 -6.82
C GLY A 105 2.94 24.86 -7.41
N ASP A 106 2.17 23.79 -7.66
CA ASP A 106 2.64 22.57 -8.33
C ASP A 106 2.03 22.44 -9.73
N PRO A 107 2.49 23.24 -10.71
CA PRO A 107 1.97 23.20 -12.06
C PRO A 107 2.27 21.88 -12.77
N ASP A 108 3.34 21.17 -12.39
CA ASP A 108 3.65 19.82 -12.90
C ASP A 108 2.58 18.80 -12.47
N LEU A 109 2.06 18.89 -11.24
CA LEU A 109 0.95 18.06 -10.78
C LEU A 109 -0.36 18.45 -11.47
N ALA A 110 -0.59 19.75 -11.69
CA ALA A 110 -1.75 20.21 -12.44
C ALA A 110 -1.73 19.70 -13.90
N ASP A 111 -0.57 19.68 -14.56
CA ASP A 111 -0.36 19.07 -15.88
C ASP A 111 -0.56 17.54 -15.85
N SER A 112 -0.15 16.89 -14.77
CA SER A 112 -0.42 15.47 -14.57
C SER A 112 -1.92 15.17 -14.49
N PHE A 113 -2.72 16.07 -13.92
CA PHE A 113 -4.18 15.93 -13.87
C PHE A 113 -4.87 16.20 -15.21
N THR A 114 -4.39 17.16 -16.00
CA THR A 114 -4.93 17.39 -17.36
C THR A 114 -4.63 16.19 -18.26
N ALA A 115 -3.41 15.66 -18.21
CA ALA A 115 -3.03 14.44 -18.92
C ALA A 115 -3.85 13.22 -18.47
N LEU A 116 -4.15 13.11 -17.17
CA LEU A 116 -5.02 12.06 -16.65
C LEU A 116 -6.44 12.17 -17.19
N ALA A 117 -6.99 13.38 -17.23
CA ALA A 117 -8.32 13.62 -17.75
C ALA A 117 -8.42 13.25 -19.24
N ASP A 118 -7.38 13.55 -20.02
CA ASP A 118 -7.30 13.16 -21.44
C ASP A 118 -7.32 11.62 -21.59
N VAL A 119 -6.55 10.89 -20.76
CA VAL A 119 -6.54 9.42 -20.77
C VAL A 119 -7.90 8.82 -20.37
N GLN A 120 -8.60 9.44 -19.42
CA GLN A 120 -9.91 8.99 -18.95
C GLN A 120 -11.08 9.48 -19.82
N GLY A 121 -10.81 10.29 -20.85
CA GLY A 121 -11.85 10.90 -21.69
C GLY A 121 -12.73 11.91 -20.93
N VAL A 122 -12.23 12.48 -19.83
CA VAL A 122 -12.97 13.45 -19.00
C VAL A 122 -12.69 14.87 -19.49
N PRO A 123 -13.71 15.64 -19.90
CA PRO A 123 -13.50 16.99 -20.43
C PRO A 123 -13.07 17.96 -19.33
N VAL A 124 -11.91 18.59 -19.53
CA VAL A 124 -11.38 19.67 -18.70
C VAL A 124 -11.66 21.01 -19.36
N ASP A 125 -12.16 21.96 -18.58
CA ASP A 125 -12.46 23.31 -19.04
C ASP A 125 -11.24 23.99 -19.71
N PRO A 126 -11.38 24.62 -20.90
CA PRO A 126 -10.27 25.24 -21.62
C PRO A 126 -9.56 26.34 -20.83
N THR A 127 -10.26 27.10 -19.99
CA THR A 127 -9.65 28.16 -19.17
C THR A 127 -8.74 27.58 -18.10
N ARG A 128 -9.08 26.42 -17.52
CA ARG A 128 -8.19 25.69 -16.61
C ARG A 128 -6.94 25.21 -17.33
N ARG A 129 -7.05 24.65 -18.54
CA ARG A 129 -5.88 24.24 -19.33
C ARG A 129 -4.95 25.43 -19.59
N GLN A 130 -5.50 26.59 -19.94
CA GLN A 130 -4.70 27.81 -20.12
C GLN A 130 -3.99 28.25 -18.84
N ARG A 131 -4.66 28.20 -17.68
CA ARG A 131 -4.05 28.50 -16.37
C ARG A 131 -2.91 27.54 -16.03
N VAL A 132 -3.06 26.24 -16.34
CA VAL A 132 -1.99 25.25 -16.16
C VAL A 132 -0.80 25.57 -17.07
N THR A 133 -1.03 25.81 -18.36
CA THR A 133 0.04 26.18 -19.30
C THR A 133 0.76 27.46 -18.86
N ALA A 134 0.02 28.49 -18.45
CA ALA A 134 0.60 29.73 -17.96
C ALA A 134 1.45 29.50 -16.69
N ALA A 135 0.97 28.68 -15.76
CA ALA A 135 1.70 28.33 -14.55
C ALA A 135 2.96 27.50 -14.85
N LEU A 136 2.94 26.61 -15.86
CA LEU A 136 4.13 25.87 -16.31
C LEU A 136 5.19 26.79 -16.94
N VAL A 137 4.77 27.81 -17.69
CA VAL A 137 5.68 28.80 -18.30
C VAL A 137 6.24 29.77 -17.26
N ALA A 138 5.41 30.18 -16.30
CA ALA A 138 5.79 31.05 -15.20
C ALA A 138 6.64 30.33 -14.15
N ALA A 139 6.48 29.01 -14.02
CA ALA A 139 7.36 28.19 -13.22
C ALA A 139 8.78 28.27 -13.81
N PRO A 140 9.78 28.60 -12.98
CA PRO A 140 11.15 28.41 -13.40
C PRO A 140 11.29 26.93 -13.78
N GLY A 141 11.63 26.65 -15.05
CA GLY A 141 11.76 25.27 -15.51
C GLY A 141 12.69 24.50 -14.56
N ALA A 142 12.42 23.21 -14.33
CA ALA A 142 13.13 22.37 -13.35
C ALA A 142 14.67 22.39 -13.45
N GLY A 143 15.25 22.91 -14.55
CA GLY A 143 16.70 23.16 -14.71
C GLY A 143 17.22 24.55 -14.30
N ARG A 144 16.36 25.57 -14.13
CA ARG A 144 16.76 26.96 -13.77
C ARG A 144 16.80 27.22 -12.26
N ASP A 145 15.86 26.66 -11.49
CA ASP A 145 15.90 26.69 -10.01
C ASP A 145 17.12 25.96 -9.44
N PHE A 146 17.69 25.04 -10.21
CA PHE A 146 18.93 24.36 -9.86
C PHE A 146 20.12 25.35 -9.75
N ALA A 147 20.16 26.37 -10.61
CA ALA A 147 21.27 27.32 -10.68
C ALA A 147 21.07 28.53 -9.73
N THR A 148 19.84 28.99 -9.50
CA THR A 148 19.52 30.15 -8.66
C THR A 148 19.35 29.78 -7.17
N GLY A 149 18.82 28.59 -6.86
CA GLY A 149 18.81 28.04 -5.50
C GLY A 149 20.20 27.66 -4.98
N PHE A 150 21.14 27.39 -5.89
CA PHE A 150 22.56 27.19 -5.60
C PHE A 150 23.28 28.49 -5.19
N ALA A 151 22.83 29.65 -5.68
CA ALA A 151 23.51 30.93 -5.47
C ALA A 151 22.96 31.79 -4.31
N SER A 152 21.69 31.60 -3.91
CA SER A 152 21.01 32.52 -2.99
C SER A 152 20.89 32.05 -1.54
N GLY A 153 21.15 30.77 -1.25
CA GLY A 153 21.23 30.25 0.13
C GLY A 153 19.97 30.45 0.99
N ALA A 154 18.81 30.77 0.40
CA ALA A 154 17.59 31.09 1.11
C ALA A 154 16.47 30.13 0.71
N SER A 155 15.96 29.35 1.67
CA SER A 155 14.53 29.21 2.00
C SER A 155 14.22 27.90 2.72
N ASP A 156 13.38 28.03 3.74
CA ASP A 156 12.81 26.94 4.50
C ASP A 156 11.88 26.10 3.60
N THR A 157 12.18 24.81 3.50
CA THR A 157 11.42 23.76 2.79
C THR A 157 11.64 23.66 1.27
N TRP A 158 12.08 22.47 0.85
CA TRP A 158 12.20 21.94 -0.52
C TRP A 158 13.21 22.56 -1.50
N VAL A 159 13.40 23.88 -1.57
CA VAL A 159 14.36 24.48 -2.52
C VAL A 159 15.80 24.40 -2.01
N GLY A 160 16.00 24.45 -0.69
CA GLY A 160 17.32 24.33 -0.06
C GLY A 160 18.00 22.95 -0.22
N THR A 161 17.22 21.89 -0.47
CA THR A 161 17.76 20.53 -0.67
C THR A 161 18.16 20.23 -2.13
N ALA A 162 17.70 21.01 -3.11
CA ALA A 162 18.09 20.85 -4.50
C ALA A 162 19.53 21.35 -4.74
N GLY A 163 19.94 22.46 -4.10
CA GLY A 163 21.29 23.01 -4.20
C GLY A 163 22.39 22.11 -3.61
N ALA A 164 22.05 21.25 -2.65
CA ALA A 164 22.98 20.27 -2.07
C ALA A 164 23.20 19.04 -2.96
N LEU A 165 22.35 18.80 -3.97
CA LEU A 165 22.32 17.53 -4.71
C LEU A 165 23.32 17.42 -5.89
N VAL A 166 24.05 18.48 -6.25
CA VAL A 166 25.08 18.41 -7.33
C VAL A 166 26.51 18.64 -6.82
N ALA A 167 26.69 19.16 -5.60
CA ALA A 167 28.03 19.50 -5.12
C ALA A 167 28.81 18.33 -4.51
N ASP A 168 28.17 17.23 -4.11
CA ASP A 168 28.86 16.12 -3.46
C ASP A 168 29.46 15.15 -4.50
N VAL A 169 30.79 15.18 -4.61
CA VAL A 169 31.59 14.15 -5.29
C VAL A 169 31.13 12.77 -4.81
N VAL A 170 30.66 11.93 -5.73
CA VAL A 170 30.02 10.67 -5.37
C VAL A 170 30.99 9.77 -4.58
N GLY A 171 30.55 9.35 -3.39
CA GLY A 171 31.34 8.64 -2.39
C GLY A 171 31.82 9.51 -1.23
N PHE A 172 32.04 10.82 -1.44
CA PHE A 172 32.43 11.73 -0.35
C PHE A 172 31.25 12.07 0.57
N GLY A 173 30.07 12.34 0.00
CA GLY A 173 28.84 12.56 0.79
C GLY A 173 28.48 11.34 1.64
N ASP A 174 28.57 10.13 1.07
CA ASP A 174 28.35 8.88 1.79
C ASP A 174 29.37 8.68 2.91
N MET A 175 30.64 9.01 2.67
CA MET A 175 31.68 8.87 3.69
C MET A 175 31.54 9.92 4.81
N ARG A 176 31.16 11.15 4.46
CA ARG A 176 30.84 12.21 5.43
C ARG A 176 29.69 11.78 6.32
N ASP A 177 28.60 11.28 5.75
CA ASP A 177 27.43 10.84 6.52
C ASP A 177 27.71 9.57 7.34
N LEU A 178 28.48 8.62 6.78
CA LEU A 178 28.96 7.44 7.50
C LEU A 178 29.82 7.84 8.70
N TRP A 179 30.70 8.83 8.54
CA TRP A 179 31.49 9.38 9.63
C TRP A 179 30.63 10.13 10.65
N GLN A 180 29.76 11.04 10.21
CA GLN A 180 28.94 11.85 11.10
C GLN A 180 27.99 11.00 11.95
N GLU A 181 27.21 10.11 11.35
CA GLU A 181 26.29 9.24 12.07
C GLU A 181 27.02 8.09 12.79
N GLY A 182 28.09 7.55 12.19
CA GLY A 182 28.89 6.51 12.82
C GLY A 182 29.67 6.99 14.05
N ASN A 183 30.09 8.26 14.05
CA ASN A 183 30.73 8.87 15.22
C ASN A 183 29.75 9.02 16.38
N LYS A 184 28.48 9.34 16.11
CA LYS A 184 27.42 9.37 17.12
C LYS A 184 27.17 7.98 17.69
N LEU A 185 27.08 6.96 16.83
CA LEU A 185 27.00 5.54 17.23
C LEU A 185 28.16 5.17 18.19
N TYR A 186 29.40 5.52 17.85
CA TYR A 186 30.57 5.24 18.69
C TYR A 186 30.51 5.92 20.07
N ARG A 187 29.90 7.11 20.15
CA ARG A 187 29.76 7.90 21.38
C ARG A 187 28.52 7.54 22.19
N GLY A 188 27.66 6.63 21.70
CA GLY A 188 26.37 6.35 22.30
C GLY A 188 25.38 7.52 22.21
N GLU A 189 25.59 8.45 21.29
CA GLU A 189 24.69 9.57 21.02
C GLU A 189 23.54 9.12 20.09
N PRO A 190 22.35 9.78 20.14
CA PRO A 190 21.29 9.52 19.19
C PRO A 190 21.74 9.76 17.74
N TYR A 191 21.54 8.78 16.87
CA TYR A 191 21.93 8.83 15.45
C TYR A 191 20.79 8.33 14.54
N ASP A 192 20.85 8.62 13.25
CA ASP A 192 19.87 8.11 12.28
C ASP A 192 20.37 6.79 11.65
N ASP A 193 19.81 5.67 12.12
CA ASP A 193 20.12 4.31 11.64
C ASP A 193 19.95 4.14 10.12
N LEU A 194 18.97 4.82 9.53
CA LEU A 194 18.69 4.71 8.10
C LEU A 194 19.72 5.49 7.29
N VAL A 195 20.05 6.71 7.71
CA VAL A 195 21.10 7.51 7.07
C VAL A 195 22.45 6.79 7.17
N LEU A 196 22.77 6.21 8.33
CA LEU A 196 23.99 5.42 8.53
C LEU A 196 24.03 4.19 7.60
N GLY A 197 22.95 3.40 7.55
CA GLY A 197 22.86 2.21 6.70
C GLY A 197 22.89 2.53 5.20
N LEU A 198 22.20 3.58 4.76
CA LEU A 198 22.25 4.05 3.36
C LEU A 198 23.63 4.59 2.99
N SER A 199 24.35 5.18 3.94
CA SER A 199 25.71 5.69 3.73
C SER A 199 26.74 4.57 3.67
N ALA A 200 26.61 3.55 4.53
CA ALA A 200 27.38 2.31 4.41
C ALA A 200 27.15 1.63 3.05
N ALA A 201 25.89 1.53 2.59
CA ALA A 201 25.55 1.00 1.27
C ALA A 201 26.17 1.83 0.13
N GLY A 202 26.06 3.17 0.20
CA GLY A 202 26.67 4.09 -0.75
C GLY A 202 28.19 3.91 -0.86
N VAL A 203 28.90 3.87 0.28
CA VAL A 203 30.35 3.61 0.33
C VAL A 203 30.70 2.21 -0.22
N ALA A 204 29.93 1.18 0.14
CA ALA A 204 30.12 -0.18 -0.34
C ALA A 204 29.98 -0.29 -1.87
N LEU A 205 29.08 0.50 -2.46
CA LEU A 205 28.84 0.57 -3.91
C LEU A 205 29.92 1.41 -4.62
N THR A 206 30.26 2.59 -4.10
CA THR A 206 31.00 3.64 -4.83
C THR A 206 32.48 3.77 -4.49
N GLY A 207 32.97 3.26 -3.36
CA GLY A 207 34.31 3.57 -2.82
C GLY A 207 35.56 3.17 -3.63
N ALA A 208 35.44 2.82 -4.91
CA ALA A 208 36.56 2.47 -5.80
C ALA A 208 36.59 3.26 -7.13
N THR A 209 35.61 4.11 -7.42
CA THR A 209 35.49 4.72 -8.76
C THR A 209 36.44 5.91 -9.01
N VAL A 210 37.24 6.33 -8.02
CA VAL A 210 38.14 7.51 -8.13
C VAL A 210 39.63 7.13 -8.21
N ALA A 211 40.00 5.85 -8.25
CA ALA A 211 41.40 5.49 -8.48
C ALA A 211 41.71 5.48 -9.99
N GLY A 212 42.29 6.56 -10.50
CA GLY A 212 42.83 6.63 -11.85
C GLY A 212 43.80 5.48 -12.11
N SER A 213 43.44 4.57 -13.01
CA SER A 213 44.31 3.65 -13.74
C SER A 213 43.43 2.80 -14.66
N ALA A 214 44.04 2.25 -15.71
CA ALA A 214 43.42 1.64 -16.90
C ALA A 214 42.31 0.58 -16.71
N ALA A 215 41.96 0.17 -15.48
CA ALA A 215 40.83 -0.70 -15.15
C ALA A 215 39.45 -0.01 -15.28
N VAL A 216 39.39 1.33 -15.27
CA VAL A 216 38.12 2.08 -15.44
C VAL A 216 37.57 1.95 -16.86
N VAL A 217 38.43 1.79 -17.88
CA VAL A 217 37.99 1.73 -19.28
C VAL A 217 37.29 0.41 -19.61
N SER A 218 37.69 -0.70 -19.00
CA SER A 218 37.07 -2.02 -19.19
C SER A 218 35.89 -2.30 -18.25
N ALA A 219 35.73 -1.53 -17.16
CA ALA A 219 34.64 -1.64 -16.18
C ALA A 219 33.66 -0.44 -16.20
N ALA A 220 33.81 0.48 -17.15
CA ALA A 220 33.03 1.73 -17.23
C ALA A 220 31.51 1.55 -17.12
N PRO A 221 30.86 0.54 -17.76
CA PRO A 221 29.41 0.37 -17.65
C PRO A 221 28.97 -0.02 -16.23
N LEU A 222 29.72 -0.90 -15.58
CA LEU A 222 29.46 -1.36 -14.21
C LEU A 222 29.70 -0.25 -13.18
N ALA A 223 30.71 0.58 -13.41
CA ALA A 223 30.98 1.76 -12.58
C ALA A 223 29.86 2.81 -12.70
N ALA A 224 29.39 3.09 -13.93
CA ALA A 224 28.29 4.00 -14.17
C ALA A 224 26.97 3.51 -13.55
N ALA A 225 26.70 2.20 -13.60
CA ALA A 225 25.53 1.61 -12.94
C ALA A 225 25.59 1.74 -11.41
N LYS A 226 26.75 1.46 -10.77
CA LYS A 226 26.89 1.64 -9.31
C LYS A 226 26.78 3.10 -8.89
N LEU A 227 27.25 4.02 -9.73
CA LEU A 227 27.15 5.45 -9.54
C LEU A 227 25.68 5.92 -9.57
N SER A 228 24.91 5.43 -10.53
CA SER A 228 23.50 5.75 -10.67
C SER A 228 22.67 5.21 -9.48
N ILE A 229 22.95 3.98 -9.04
CA ILE A 229 22.35 3.41 -7.82
C ILE A 229 22.63 4.32 -6.60
N ALA A 230 23.88 4.73 -6.41
CA ALA A 230 24.26 5.59 -5.28
C ALA A 230 23.57 6.96 -5.32
N ARG A 231 23.35 7.53 -6.51
CA ARG A 231 22.53 8.73 -6.66
C ARG A 231 21.10 8.51 -6.16
N GLY A 232 20.48 7.39 -6.50
CA GLY A 232 19.16 7.01 -5.99
C GLY A 232 19.12 6.85 -4.46
N LEU A 233 20.17 6.26 -3.87
CA LEU A 233 20.31 6.16 -2.41
C LEU A 233 20.48 7.53 -1.74
N ASN A 234 21.22 8.46 -2.35
CA ASN A 234 21.36 9.82 -1.84
C ASN A 234 20.04 10.61 -1.92
N PHE A 235 19.26 10.43 -2.98
CA PHE A 235 17.91 10.96 -3.03
C PHE A 235 17.04 10.38 -1.90
N LEU A 236 17.19 9.09 -1.58
CA LEU A 236 16.46 8.48 -0.48
C LEU A 236 16.88 9.06 0.89
N LYS A 237 18.17 9.37 1.09
CA LYS A 237 18.66 10.06 2.29
C LYS A 237 18.11 11.49 2.39
N SER A 238 18.12 12.25 1.31
CA SER A 238 17.57 13.61 1.31
C SER A 238 16.07 13.57 1.58
N ALA A 239 15.34 12.64 0.98
CA ALA A 239 13.92 12.40 1.26
C ALA A 239 13.67 12.00 2.73
N ARG A 240 14.53 11.17 3.33
CA ARG A 240 14.47 10.84 4.76
C ARG A 240 14.64 12.08 5.64
N ARG A 241 15.69 12.87 5.38
CA ARG A 241 15.99 14.09 6.15
C ARG A 241 14.90 15.14 6.01
N ALA A 242 14.28 15.25 4.84
CA ALA A 242 13.17 16.15 4.57
C ALA A 242 11.79 15.63 5.08
N GLY A 243 11.73 14.43 5.68
CA GLY A 243 10.47 13.85 6.17
C GLY A 243 9.50 13.42 5.06
N LEU A 244 10.02 13.14 3.86
CA LEU A 244 9.25 12.82 2.66
C LEU A 244 9.05 11.32 2.44
N LEU A 245 9.68 10.48 3.25
CA LEU A 245 9.37 9.05 3.26
C LEU A 245 8.09 8.81 4.06
N SER A 246 7.26 7.88 3.59
CA SER A 246 6.16 7.39 4.40
C SER A 246 6.67 6.83 5.73
N ARG A 247 5.86 6.92 6.79
CA ARG A 247 6.24 6.41 8.11
C ARG A 247 6.55 4.91 8.06
N ASP A 248 5.77 4.14 7.30
CA ASP A 248 5.94 2.70 7.17
C ASP A 248 7.20 2.34 6.38
N LEU A 249 7.49 3.06 5.30
CA LEU A 249 8.69 2.85 4.51
C LEU A 249 9.92 3.15 5.35
N ALA A 250 9.96 4.30 6.01
CA ALA A 250 11.05 4.67 6.89
C ALA A 250 11.25 3.63 8.01
N ALA A 251 10.19 3.23 8.70
CA ALA A 251 10.28 2.26 9.78
C ALA A 251 10.75 0.86 9.32
N ARG A 252 10.30 0.40 8.15
CA ARG A 252 10.77 -0.88 7.57
C ARG A 252 12.22 -0.81 7.12
N LEU A 253 12.64 0.31 6.54
CA LEU A 253 14.03 0.49 6.13
C LEU A 253 14.97 0.59 7.34
N VAL A 254 14.57 1.29 8.40
CA VAL A 254 15.32 1.31 9.68
C VAL A 254 15.46 -0.10 10.24
N ARG A 255 14.36 -0.85 10.38
CA ARG A 255 14.44 -2.25 10.86
C ARG A 255 15.36 -3.11 10.00
N MET A 256 15.26 -2.97 8.68
CA MET A 256 16.14 -3.66 7.76
C MET A 256 17.61 -3.29 7.99
N THR A 257 17.96 -2.00 8.11
CA THR A 257 19.36 -1.60 8.33
C THR A 257 19.86 -2.05 9.69
N THR A 258 19.06 -2.00 10.75
CA THR A 258 19.48 -2.44 12.09
C THR A 258 19.61 -3.96 12.22
N GLU A 259 18.71 -4.73 11.61
CA GLU A 259 18.69 -6.20 11.73
C GLU A 259 19.70 -6.91 10.81
N THR A 260 20.15 -6.23 9.77
CA THR A 260 20.97 -6.85 8.71
C THR A 260 22.40 -6.33 8.60
N VAL A 261 22.76 -5.33 9.41
CA VAL A 261 24.12 -4.77 9.44
C VAL A 261 24.90 -5.34 10.63
N ASN A 262 26.12 -5.79 10.38
CA ASN A 262 27.07 -6.18 11.41
C ASN A 262 27.68 -4.91 12.03
N ALA A 263 27.31 -4.63 13.28
CA ALA A 263 27.76 -3.44 14.02
C ALA A 263 29.30 -3.37 14.18
N ALA A 264 29.98 -4.50 14.32
CA ALA A 264 31.44 -4.52 14.46
C ALA A 264 32.13 -4.07 13.15
N ALA A 265 31.75 -4.68 12.03
CA ALA A 265 32.28 -4.30 10.72
C ALA A 265 31.84 -2.88 10.29
N LEU A 266 30.67 -2.41 10.77
CA LEU A 266 30.26 -1.02 10.58
C LEU A 266 31.18 -0.06 11.34
N THR A 267 31.60 -0.43 12.56
CA THR A 267 32.56 0.36 13.34
C THR A 267 33.90 0.45 12.62
N ASP A 268 34.38 -0.64 12.01
CA ASP A 268 35.59 -0.63 11.18
C ASP A 268 35.44 0.28 9.95
N ALA A 269 34.26 0.29 9.32
CA ALA A 269 33.96 1.17 8.19
C ALA A 269 33.99 2.65 8.60
N VAL A 270 33.45 2.98 9.78
CA VAL A 270 33.47 4.33 10.35
C VAL A 270 34.90 4.74 10.73
N ALA A 271 35.69 3.84 11.31
CA ALA A 271 37.09 4.10 11.64
C ALA A 271 37.93 4.37 10.39
N ALA A 272 37.73 3.59 9.33
CA ALA A 272 38.39 3.80 8.05
C ALA A 272 37.93 5.11 7.36
N ALA A 273 36.64 5.46 7.48
CA ALA A 273 36.10 6.72 6.96
C ALA A 273 36.70 7.95 7.66
N ARG A 274 36.95 7.88 8.99
CA ARG A 274 37.58 8.97 9.78
C ARG A 274 38.96 9.37 9.26
N VAL A 275 39.76 8.38 8.84
CA VAL A 275 41.10 8.61 8.28
C VAL A 275 41.09 8.77 6.76
N LEU A 276 39.90 8.97 6.16
CA LEU A 276 39.68 9.13 4.72
C LEU A 276 40.22 7.97 3.87
N ASN A 277 40.29 6.76 4.44
CA ASN A 277 40.73 5.58 3.70
C ASN A 277 39.55 4.93 2.98
N LEU A 278 39.25 5.43 1.77
CA LEU A 278 38.16 4.96 0.91
C LEU A 278 38.20 3.44 0.67
N SER A 279 39.38 2.88 0.40
CA SER A 279 39.53 1.46 0.08
C SER A 279 39.23 0.56 1.29
N ALA A 280 39.65 0.97 2.48
CA ALA A 280 39.36 0.26 3.72
C ALA A 280 37.90 0.45 4.14
N ALA A 281 37.38 1.67 4.05
CA ALA A 281 35.98 1.99 4.35
C ALA A 281 35.03 1.20 3.45
N ARG A 282 35.34 1.08 2.15
CA ARG A 282 34.58 0.25 1.21
C ARG A 282 34.57 -1.22 1.61
N ARG A 283 35.74 -1.81 1.89
CA ARG A 283 35.83 -3.23 2.26
C ARG A 283 35.08 -3.52 3.56
N ALA A 284 35.27 -2.69 4.57
CA ALA A 284 34.57 -2.81 5.84
C ALA A 284 33.06 -2.59 5.68
N ALA A 285 32.62 -1.62 4.87
CA ALA A 285 31.20 -1.41 4.58
C ALA A 285 30.58 -2.60 3.83
N GLN A 286 31.31 -3.21 2.89
CA GLN A 286 30.87 -4.44 2.21
C GLN A 286 30.75 -5.63 3.17
N GLN A 287 31.61 -5.72 4.17
CA GLN A 287 31.55 -6.76 5.22
C GLN A 287 30.47 -6.47 6.26
N ALA A 288 30.19 -5.19 6.52
CA ALA A 288 29.15 -4.73 7.44
C ALA A 288 27.76 -5.08 6.93
N MET A 289 27.54 -5.02 5.62
CA MET A 289 26.22 -5.26 5.04
C MET A 289 26.01 -6.72 4.64
N ARG A 290 24.91 -7.32 5.09
CA ARG A 290 24.46 -8.58 4.52
C ARG A 290 24.20 -8.44 3.01
N PRO A 291 24.57 -9.45 2.19
CA PRO A 291 24.36 -9.40 0.75
C PRO A 291 22.91 -9.15 0.34
N GLU A 292 21.95 -9.67 1.09
CA GLU A 292 20.52 -9.47 0.82
C GLU A 292 20.08 -8.02 1.05
N ALA A 293 20.49 -7.40 2.17
CA ALA A 293 20.18 -6.01 2.46
C ALA A 293 20.80 -5.06 1.43
N LEU A 294 22.06 -5.32 1.04
CA LEU A 294 22.72 -4.54 0.00
C LEU A 294 22.01 -4.66 -1.35
N ARG A 295 21.52 -5.85 -1.72
CA ARG A 295 20.71 -6.05 -2.94
C ARG A 295 19.38 -5.30 -2.87
N THR A 296 18.69 -5.34 -1.74
CA THR A 296 17.41 -4.62 -1.57
C THR A 296 17.61 -3.11 -1.64
N LEU A 297 18.66 -2.57 -1.01
CA LEU A 297 19.00 -1.15 -1.13
C LEU A 297 19.42 -0.78 -2.55
N THR A 298 20.20 -1.64 -3.21
CA THR A 298 20.58 -1.44 -4.62
C THR A 298 19.34 -1.30 -5.50
N ARG A 299 18.41 -2.26 -5.43
CA ARG A 299 17.14 -2.21 -6.18
C ARG A 299 16.31 -0.98 -5.83
N LEU A 300 16.23 -0.62 -4.55
CA LEU A 300 15.51 0.57 -4.12
C LEU A 300 16.14 1.85 -4.69
N GLY A 301 17.48 1.93 -4.75
CA GLY A 301 18.20 3.02 -5.39
C GLY A 301 17.92 3.10 -6.89
N GLU A 302 17.93 1.97 -7.60
CA GLU A 302 17.55 1.89 -9.02
C GLU A 302 16.11 2.35 -9.24
N ASP A 303 15.17 1.83 -8.43
CA ASP A 303 13.76 2.17 -8.54
C ASP A 303 13.52 3.66 -8.29
N THR A 304 14.21 4.23 -7.29
CA THR A 304 14.12 5.65 -6.93
C THR A 304 14.70 6.54 -8.03
N LEU A 305 15.84 6.17 -8.61
CA LEU A 305 16.44 6.93 -9.70
C LEU A 305 15.56 6.90 -10.96
N ALA A 306 15.00 5.72 -11.29
CA ALA A 306 14.09 5.60 -12.41
C ALA A 306 12.83 6.46 -12.23
N LEU A 307 12.32 6.55 -11.00
CA LEU A 307 11.23 7.47 -10.66
C LEU A 307 11.63 8.94 -10.81
N GLU A 308 12.82 9.33 -10.33
CA GLU A 308 13.36 10.70 -10.53
C GLU A 308 13.43 11.04 -12.03
N ALA A 309 13.96 10.12 -12.85
CA ALA A 309 14.10 10.32 -14.29
C ALA A 309 12.76 10.44 -15.03
N ARG A 310 11.71 9.76 -14.54
CA ARG A 310 10.38 9.73 -15.17
C ARG A 310 9.42 10.80 -14.68
N LEU A 311 9.43 11.08 -13.38
CA LEU A 311 8.45 11.94 -12.70
C LEU A 311 9.06 13.24 -12.16
N GLY A 312 10.37 13.43 -12.28
CA GLY A 312 11.11 14.49 -11.61
C GLY A 312 11.25 14.25 -10.10
N GLN A 313 11.99 15.13 -9.43
CA GLN A 313 12.27 15.00 -7.99
C GLN A 313 11.00 15.09 -7.12
N ARG A 314 10.09 16.02 -7.43
CA ARG A 314 8.82 16.16 -6.71
C ARG A 314 7.93 14.92 -6.87
N GLY A 315 7.85 14.38 -8.08
CA GLY A 315 7.11 13.16 -8.36
C GLY A 315 7.73 11.92 -7.70
N ALA A 316 9.05 11.80 -7.70
CA ALA A 316 9.75 10.72 -7.00
C ALA A 316 9.55 10.79 -5.48
N ALA A 317 9.65 11.97 -4.87
CA ALA A 317 9.38 12.13 -3.44
C ALA A 317 7.92 11.83 -3.09
N GLN A 318 6.97 12.25 -3.95
CA GLN A 318 5.56 11.89 -3.78
C GLN A 318 5.38 10.36 -3.81
N ALA A 319 6.06 9.65 -4.72
CA ALA A 319 6.05 8.19 -4.76
C ALA A 319 6.60 7.57 -3.47
N LEU A 320 7.70 8.10 -2.92
CA LEU A 320 8.29 7.64 -1.65
C LEU A 320 7.41 7.95 -0.43
N ASN A 321 6.65 9.04 -0.47
CA ASN A 321 5.71 9.43 0.59
C ASN A 321 4.49 8.49 0.62
N VAL A 322 4.09 7.97 -0.54
CA VAL A 322 2.95 7.06 -0.69
C VAL A 322 3.34 5.59 -0.44
N ALA A 323 4.52 5.16 -0.89
CA ALA A 323 4.97 3.78 -0.76
C ALA A 323 5.22 3.40 0.70
N GLN A 324 4.79 2.20 1.12
CA GLN A 324 4.99 1.71 2.49
C GLN A 324 6.17 0.76 2.64
N ASN A 325 6.72 0.26 1.53
CA ASN A 325 7.86 -0.66 1.52
C ASN A 325 8.61 -0.59 0.17
N ALA A 326 9.82 -1.15 0.13
CA ALA A 326 10.65 -1.12 -1.09
C ALA A 326 10.00 -1.79 -2.31
N ARG A 327 9.16 -2.83 -2.11
CA ARG A 327 8.45 -3.48 -3.23
C ARG A 327 7.41 -2.55 -3.86
N GLU A 328 6.74 -1.74 -3.04
CA GLU A 328 5.79 -0.72 -3.52
C GLU A 328 6.46 0.36 -4.33
N VAL A 329 7.68 0.78 -3.98
CA VAL A 329 8.46 1.72 -4.80
C VAL A 329 8.68 1.14 -6.21
N GLY A 330 9.07 -0.14 -6.31
CA GLY A 330 9.19 -0.83 -7.59
C GLY A 330 7.86 -0.98 -8.35
N ARG A 331 6.73 -1.15 -7.65
CA ARG A 331 5.39 -1.15 -8.27
C ARG A 331 5.04 0.23 -8.83
N ILE A 332 5.31 1.29 -8.10
CA ILE A 332 5.09 2.67 -8.56
C ILE A 332 5.99 2.99 -9.75
N ARG A 333 7.23 2.51 -9.78
CA ARG A 333 8.10 2.65 -10.95
C ARG A 333 7.48 2.00 -12.19
N ARG A 334 7.02 0.75 -12.09
CA ARG A 334 6.37 0.06 -13.21
C ARG A 334 5.13 0.81 -13.71
N LEU A 335 4.35 1.36 -12.78
CA LEU A 335 3.23 2.24 -13.13
C LEU A 335 3.70 3.48 -13.89
N ALA A 336 4.76 4.14 -13.41
CA ALA A 336 5.35 5.31 -14.05
C ALA A 336 5.87 5.01 -15.46
N GLU A 337 6.44 3.83 -15.68
CA GLU A 337 6.92 3.37 -16.98
C GLU A 337 5.79 3.11 -17.96
N ALA A 338 4.66 2.57 -17.49
CA ALA A 338 3.52 2.24 -18.34
C ALA A 338 2.62 3.46 -18.63
N VAL A 339 2.36 4.28 -17.61
CA VAL A 339 1.36 5.36 -17.68
C VAL A 339 2.01 6.72 -17.98
N GLY A 340 3.23 6.96 -17.52
CA GLY A 340 3.95 8.21 -17.78
C GLY A 340 3.40 9.41 -17.00
N LYS A 341 3.09 10.52 -17.69
CA LYS A 341 2.72 11.81 -17.07
C LYS A 341 1.57 11.73 -16.06
N PRO A 342 0.47 10.98 -16.28
CA PRO A 342 -0.64 10.85 -15.32
C PRO A 342 -0.29 10.11 -14.02
N THR A 343 0.94 9.63 -13.86
CA THR A 343 1.29 8.84 -12.67
C THR A 343 1.17 9.65 -11.38
N ARG A 344 1.60 10.92 -11.37
CA ARG A 344 1.53 11.76 -10.15
C ARG A 344 0.08 12.01 -9.71
N SER A 345 -0.81 12.29 -10.67
CA SER A 345 -2.25 12.46 -10.41
C SER A 345 -2.91 11.14 -10.00
N ALA A 346 -2.57 10.02 -10.64
CA ALA A 346 -3.06 8.70 -10.25
C ALA A 346 -2.64 8.35 -8.81
N LEU A 347 -1.38 8.60 -8.44
CA LEU A 347 -0.89 8.40 -7.07
C LEU A 347 -1.62 9.30 -6.06
N LYS A 348 -1.92 10.55 -6.42
CA LYS A 348 -2.65 11.48 -5.53
C LYS A 348 -4.10 11.02 -5.32
N LEU A 349 -4.80 10.62 -6.39
CA LEU A 349 -6.21 10.21 -6.29
C LEU A 349 -6.39 8.89 -5.55
N LEU A 350 -5.49 7.93 -5.77
CA LEU A 350 -5.58 6.59 -5.20
C LEU A 350 -4.95 6.51 -3.81
N GLY A 351 -3.99 7.40 -3.50
CA GLY A 351 -3.32 7.52 -2.20
C GLY A 351 -2.53 6.27 -1.77
N PRO A 352 -2.09 6.19 -0.50
CA PRO A 352 -1.44 5.01 0.07
C PRO A 352 -2.30 3.74 -0.01
N ALA A 353 -3.61 3.91 -0.11
CA ALA A 353 -4.58 2.84 -0.26
C ALA A 353 -4.59 2.21 -1.67
N ALA A 354 -3.91 2.80 -2.66
CA ALA A 354 -3.82 2.29 -4.04
C ALA A 354 -3.22 0.88 -4.11
N PHE A 355 -2.17 0.64 -3.32
CA PHE A 355 -1.34 -0.56 -3.36
C PHE A 355 -1.58 -1.53 -2.19
N LEU A 356 -2.38 -1.10 -1.21
CA LEU A 356 -2.86 -1.91 -0.10
C LEU A 356 -4.06 -2.76 -0.54
N LEU A 357 -3.80 -4.05 -0.75
CA LEU A 357 -4.82 -5.10 -0.62
C LEU A 357 -5.28 -5.29 0.84
N GLY A 358 -4.81 -4.48 1.78
CA GLY A 358 -5.25 -4.52 3.18
C GLY A 358 -6.77 -4.43 3.34
N ASN A 359 -7.45 -3.74 2.42
CA ASN A 359 -8.92 -3.71 2.41
C ASN A 359 -9.55 -4.85 1.60
N VAL A 360 -8.83 -5.46 0.67
CA VAL A 360 -9.33 -6.60 -0.11
C VAL A 360 -9.48 -7.83 0.80
N LEU A 361 -8.53 -8.08 1.71
CA LEU A 361 -8.64 -9.19 2.65
C LEU A 361 -9.84 -9.02 3.61
N ALA A 362 -10.13 -7.81 4.07
CA ALA A 362 -11.31 -7.51 4.87
C ALA A 362 -12.61 -7.68 4.06
N TRP A 363 -12.62 -7.17 2.82
CA TRP A 363 -13.73 -7.37 1.88
C TRP A 363 -13.97 -8.85 1.55
N LEU A 364 -12.91 -9.65 1.38
CA LEU A 364 -12.99 -11.09 1.15
C LEU A 364 -13.47 -11.84 2.37
N THR A 365 -12.98 -11.45 3.55
CA THR A 365 -13.44 -12.05 4.80
C THR A 365 -14.93 -11.78 4.97
N GLN A 366 -15.37 -10.55 4.71
CA GLN A 366 -16.77 -10.16 4.75
C GLN A 366 -17.61 -10.89 3.67
N ALA A 367 -17.11 -10.98 2.44
CA ALA A 367 -17.77 -11.69 1.34
C ALA A 367 -17.85 -13.20 1.60
N LEU A 368 -16.82 -13.79 2.20
CA LEU A 368 -16.78 -15.19 2.61
C LEU A 368 -17.79 -15.46 3.73
N TRP A 369 -17.84 -14.61 4.77
CA TRP A 369 -18.83 -14.70 5.84
C TRP A 369 -20.27 -14.56 5.31
N LEU A 370 -20.50 -13.61 4.40
CA LEU A 370 -21.76 -13.48 3.69
C LEU A 370 -22.08 -14.78 2.94
N ALA A 371 -21.20 -15.26 2.06
CA ALA A 371 -21.41 -16.46 1.27
C ALA A 371 -21.71 -17.70 2.14
N LEU A 372 -21.01 -17.85 3.27
CA LEU A 372 -21.23 -18.93 4.24
C LEU A 372 -22.61 -18.81 4.90
N THR A 373 -22.98 -17.60 5.33
CA THR A 373 -24.29 -17.29 5.94
C THR A 373 -25.43 -17.52 4.95
N TRP A 374 -25.24 -17.12 3.69
CA TRP A 374 -26.18 -17.32 2.59
C TRP A 374 -26.36 -18.80 2.25
N SER A 375 -25.26 -19.56 2.16
CA SER A 375 -25.30 -21.00 1.89
C SER A 375 -25.99 -21.78 3.02
N PHE A 376 -25.75 -21.39 4.27
CA PHE A 376 -26.41 -21.98 5.43
C PHE A 376 -27.91 -21.68 5.47
N ALA A 377 -28.31 -20.42 5.19
CA ALA A 377 -29.72 -20.03 5.10
C ALA A 377 -30.46 -20.80 3.98
N ALA A 378 -29.84 -20.93 2.80
CA ALA A 378 -30.34 -21.70 1.68
C ALA A 378 -30.54 -23.19 2.03
N ALA A 379 -29.57 -23.81 2.69
CA ALA A 379 -29.64 -25.22 3.11
C ALA A 379 -30.77 -25.48 4.12
N LEU A 380 -30.96 -24.58 5.09
CA LEU A 380 -32.06 -24.68 6.06
C LEU A 380 -33.43 -24.53 5.38
N LEU A 381 -33.52 -23.66 4.37
CA LEU A 381 -34.75 -23.47 3.60
C LEU A 381 -35.05 -24.67 2.70
N ALA A 382 -34.05 -25.22 2.02
CA ALA A 382 -34.17 -26.43 1.21
C ALA A 382 -34.62 -27.64 2.07
N ARG A 383 -34.02 -27.80 3.26
CA ARG A 383 -34.46 -28.81 4.24
C ARG A 383 -35.91 -28.59 4.68
N ARG A 384 -36.32 -27.35 4.93
CA ARG A 384 -37.71 -27.01 5.28
C ARG A 384 -38.68 -27.39 4.16
N ILE A 385 -38.33 -27.05 2.92
CA ILE A 385 -39.10 -27.38 1.71
C ILE A 385 -39.22 -28.90 1.54
N GLY A 386 -38.10 -29.63 1.63
CA GLY A 386 -38.07 -31.09 1.53
C GLY A 386 -38.91 -31.78 2.62
N LEU A 387 -38.85 -31.30 3.86
CA LEU A 387 -39.68 -31.82 4.95
C LEU A 387 -41.17 -31.50 4.77
N THR A 388 -41.52 -30.33 4.21
CA THR A 388 -42.92 -30.01 3.90
C THR A 388 -43.47 -30.81 2.73
N LEU A 389 -42.66 -31.05 1.69
CA LEU A 389 -43.02 -31.92 0.57
C LEU A 389 -43.15 -33.37 1.04
N GLY A 390 -42.21 -33.86 1.85
CA GLY A 390 -42.25 -35.19 2.43
C GLY A 390 -43.53 -35.44 3.25
N ARG A 391 -43.96 -34.45 4.05
CA ARG A 391 -45.24 -34.53 4.80
C ARG A 391 -46.47 -34.40 3.91
N LEU A 392 -46.37 -33.70 2.78
CA LEU A 392 -47.46 -33.54 1.82
C LEU A 392 -47.70 -34.83 1.03
N PHE A 393 -46.63 -35.52 0.61
CA PHE A 393 -46.71 -36.72 -0.22
C PHE A 393 -46.80 -38.02 0.58
N TRP A 394 -46.14 -38.13 1.74
CA TRP A 394 -46.10 -39.37 2.55
C TRP A 394 -46.86 -39.27 3.89
N GLY A 395 -47.48 -38.14 4.21
CA GLY A 395 -48.23 -37.94 5.46
C GLY A 395 -47.35 -37.84 6.72
N PRO A 396 -47.95 -37.54 7.90
CA PRO A 396 -47.19 -37.43 9.14
C PRO A 396 -46.65 -38.79 9.59
N ALA A 397 -45.38 -38.82 10.03
CA ALA A 397 -44.79 -40.02 10.63
C ALA A 397 -45.66 -40.48 11.80
N ARG A 398 -46.22 -41.68 11.70
CA ARG A 398 -47.03 -42.29 12.77
C ARG A 398 -46.15 -42.37 14.03
N PRO A 399 -46.62 -41.91 15.21
CA PRO A 399 -45.87 -42.07 16.44
C PRO A 399 -45.59 -43.56 16.64
N ARG A 400 -44.31 -43.94 16.85
CA ARG A 400 -44.00 -45.29 17.36
C ARG A 400 -44.71 -45.40 18.71
N ALA A 401 -45.76 -46.21 18.76
CA ALA A 401 -46.42 -46.56 20.00
C ALA A 401 -45.33 -47.03 20.97
N ARG A 402 -45.25 -46.39 22.15
CA ARG A 402 -44.52 -46.96 23.27
C ARG A 402 -45.15 -48.33 23.53
N LEU A 403 -44.43 -49.40 23.18
CA LEU A 403 -44.76 -50.72 23.69
C LEU A 403 -44.80 -50.61 25.21
N GLY A 404 -45.97 -50.88 25.77
CA GLY A 404 -46.26 -50.72 27.18
C GLY A 404 -45.29 -51.53 28.04
N ARG A 405 -44.76 -50.89 29.09
CA ARG A 405 -44.47 -51.60 30.32
C ARG A 405 -45.76 -51.67 31.13
N GLY A 406 -46.13 -52.87 31.55
CA GLY A 406 -47.33 -53.21 32.31
C GLY A 406 -48.16 -54.22 31.51
N ALA A 407 -48.34 -55.48 31.93
CA ALA A 407 -48.33 -56.01 33.29
C ALA A 407 -48.07 -57.53 33.32
N ALA A 408 -47.80 -58.01 34.55
CA ALA A 408 -47.64 -59.39 35.03
C ALA A 408 -46.24 -59.99 34.89
#